data_AF-A0A7V8EIR9-F1
#
_entry.id   AF-A0A7V8EIR9-F1
#
_cell.length_a   1.000
_cell.length_b   1.000
_cell.length_c   1.000
_cell.angle_alpha   90.00
_cell.angle_beta   90.00
_cell.angle_gamma   90.00
#
_symmetry.space_group_name_H-M   'P 1'
#
loop_
_entity.id
_entity.type
_entity.pdbx_description
1 polymer ?
#
loop_
_entity_poly.entity_id
_entity_poly.type
_entity_poly.pdbx_seq_one_letter_code
_entity_poly.pdbx_strand_id
1 'polypeptide(L)'
;MSTNQKASQLNNQLIAKRVEESLDAIGILAEVLLNNGGYKGDPDSVDIPAQIDDRGESGIQSAIGIIARMAHRDFCSLATDLGIPA
;
A
#
# COMPACT_ATOMS: atom_id res chain seq x y z
N MET A 1 5.11 -34.78 -0.03
CA MET A 1 4.12 -33.68 -0.09
C MET A 1 3.04 -34.03 -1.09
N SER A 2 1.77 -33.92 -0.69
CA SER A 2 0.62 -34.10 -1.58
C SER A 2 0.49 -32.93 -2.56
N THR A 3 -0.11 -33.15 -3.74
CA THR A 3 -0.41 -32.11 -4.73
C THR A 3 -1.16 -30.92 -4.12
N ASN A 4 -2.07 -31.19 -3.17
CA ASN A 4 -2.83 -30.15 -2.47
C ASN A 4 -1.95 -29.28 -1.55
N GLN A 5 -0.89 -29.83 -0.96
CA GLN A 5 0.04 -29.07 -0.13
C GLN A 5 0.89 -28.12 -0.97
N LYS A 6 1.33 -28.56 -2.17
CA LYS A 6 2.09 -27.71 -3.09
C LYS A 6 1.24 -26.55 -3.62
N ALA A 7 -0.03 -26.80 -3.95
CA ALA A 7 -0.95 -25.77 -4.44
C ALA A 7 -1.21 -24.69 -3.38
N SER A 8 -1.46 -25.10 -2.12
CA SER A 8 -1.62 -24.18 -0.99
C SER A 8 -0.35 -23.34 -0.75
N GLN A 9 0.83 -23.96 -0.83
CA GLN A 9 2.09 -23.25 -0.63
C GLN A 9 2.37 -22.20 -1.71
N LEU A 10 2.08 -22.52 -2.98
CA LEU A 10 2.16 -21.58 -4.10
C LEU A 10 1.16 -20.42 -3.93
N ASN A 11 -0.07 -20.71 -3.51
CA ASN A 11 -1.06 -19.69 -3.24
C ASN A 11 -0.60 -18.72 -2.14
N ASN A 12 -0.05 -19.25 -1.03
CA ASN A 12 0.46 -18.44 0.07
C ASN A 12 1.60 -17.52 -0.36
N GLN A 13 2.51 -18.00 -1.23
CA GLN A 13 3.58 -17.18 -1.80
C GLN A 13 3.04 -16.05 -2.68
N LEU A 14 2.01 -16.31 -3.49
CA LEU A 14 1.37 -15.28 -4.30
C LEU A 14 0.69 -14.22 -3.43
N ILE A 15 -0.04 -14.64 -2.39
CA ILE A 15 -0.68 -13.71 -1.45
C ILE A 15 0.37 -12.86 -0.73
N ALA A 16 1.43 -13.47 -0.22
CA ALA A 16 2.52 -12.75 0.44
C ALA A 16 3.16 -11.69 -0.47
N LYS A 17 3.39 -12.02 -1.75
CA LYS A 17 3.91 -11.08 -2.74
C LYS A 17 2.95 -9.90 -2.99
N ARG A 18 1.63 -10.15 -3.07
CA ARG A 18 0.65 -9.07 -3.21
C ARG A 18 0.63 -8.14 -1.99
N VAL A 19 0.82 -8.67 -0.78
CA VAL A 19 0.94 -7.86 0.44
C VAL A 19 2.18 -6.97 0.36
N GLU A 20 3.34 -7.54 0.01
CA GLU A 20 4.60 -6.80 -0.20
C GLU A 20 4.42 -5.67 -1.21
N GLU A 21 3.93 -5.98 -2.42
CA GLU A 21 3.70 -5.00 -3.50
C GLU A 21 2.71 -3.90 -3.08
N SER A 22 1.70 -4.25 -2.29
CA SER A 22 0.73 -3.28 -1.77
C SER A 22 1.36 -2.33 -0.75
N LEU A 23 2.23 -2.84 0.13
CA LEU A 23 2.95 -2.03 1.11
C LEU A 23 3.94 -1.08 0.43
N ASP A 24 4.67 -1.55 -0.58
CA ASP A 24 5.55 -0.72 -1.39
C ASP A 24 4.79 0.41 -2.09
N ALA A 25 3.65 0.08 -2.71
CA ALA A 25 2.81 1.08 -3.36
C ALA A 25 2.30 2.14 -2.36
N ILE A 26 1.92 1.74 -1.14
CA ILE A 26 1.54 2.68 -0.07
C ILE A 26 2.72 3.58 0.29
N GLY A 27 3.92 3.02 0.45
CA GLY A 27 5.14 3.79 0.75
C GLY A 27 5.43 4.86 -0.29
N ILE A 28 5.42 4.49 -1.58
CA ILE A 28 5.63 5.41 -2.70
C ILE A 28 4.59 6.53 -2.71
N LEU A 29 3.30 6.19 -2.54
CA LEU A 29 2.23 7.19 -2.53
C LEU A 29 2.31 8.14 -1.32
N ALA A 30 2.73 7.62 -0.15
CA ALA A 30 2.96 8.43 1.03
C ALA A 30 4.14 9.39 0.84
N GLU A 31 5.23 8.94 0.21
CA GLU A 31 6.38 9.77 -0.15
C GLU A 31 5.98 10.90 -1.10
N VAL A 32 5.15 10.60 -2.11
CA VAL A 32 4.60 11.63 -3.02
C VAL A 32 3.82 12.70 -2.25
N LEU A 33 2.99 12.31 -1.27
CA LEU A 33 2.26 13.26 -0.43
C LEU A 33 3.19 14.09 0.47
N LEU A 34 4.20 13.48 1.08
CA LEU A 34 5.19 14.20 1.90
C LEU A 34 5.96 15.22 1.07
N ASN A 35 6.41 14.83 -0.11
CA ASN A 35 7.10 15.71 -1.05
C ASN A 35 6.19 16.85 -1.51
N ASN A 36 4.91 16.59 -1.79
CA ASN A 36 3.96 17.65 -2.17
C ASN A 36 3.69 18.62 -1.00
N GLY A 37 3.57 18.11 0.23
CA GLY A 37 3.37 18.91 1.44
C GLY A 37 4.55 19.84 1.76
N GLY A 38 5.78 19.43 1.43
CA GLY A 38 6.99 20.24 1.58
C GLY A 38 6.90 21.59 0.85
N TYR A 39 6.26 21.63 -0.32
CA TYR A 39 6.08 22.87 -1.10
C TYR A 39 4.99 23.80 -0.54
N LYS A 40 4.02 23.28 0.23
CA LYS A 40 2.95 24.08 0.83
C LYS A 40 3.36 24.77 2.13
N GLY A 41 4.45 24.31 2.77
CA GLY A 41 4.89 24.74 4.11
C GLY A 41 6.16 25.60 4.14
N ASP A 42 6.85 25.78 3.02
CA ASP A 42 8.10 26.53 2.96
C ASP A 42 7.84 28.02 2.63
N PRO A 43 8.16 28.97 3.54
CA PRO A 43 7.98 30.39 3.28
C PRO A 43 8.91 30.94 2.20
N ASP A 44 9.97 30.23 1.81
CA ASP A 44 10.86 30.58 0.70
C ASP A 44 10.38 29.95 -0.64
N SER A 45 9.39 29.05 -0.62
CA SER A 45 8.83 28.40 -1.81
C SER A 45 7.66 29.16 -2.44
N VAL A 46 7.55 30.47 -2.20
CA VAL A 46 6.50 31.35 -2.76
C VAL A 46 6.41 31.25 -4.29
N ASP A 47 7.51 30.85 -4.95
CA ASP A 47 7.62 30.69 -6.40
C ASP A 47 7.50 29.24 -6.90
N ILE A 48 7.37 28.23 -6.02
CA ILE A 48 7.26 26.82 -6.41
C ILE A 48 5.88 26.28 -6.00
N PRO A 49 4.90 26.26 -6.92
CA PRO A 49 3.59 25.74 -6.60
C PRO A 49 3.66 24.23 -6.31
N ALA A 50 2.78 23.76 -5.41
CA ALA A 50 2.55 22.34 -5.23
C ALA A 50 2.27 21.68 -6.60
N GLN A 51 2.93 20.56 -6.88
CA GLN A 51 2.79 19.86 -8.16
C GLN A 51 1.46 19.10 -8.25
N ILE A 52 0.84 18.83 -7.09
CA ILE A 52 -0.44 18.14 -6.96
C ILE A 52 -1.41 19.06 -6.20
N ASP A 53 -2.59 19.25 -6.78
CA ASP A 53 -3.67 20.02 -6.16
C ASP A 53 -4.38 19.21 -5.05
N ASP A 54 -5.29 19.86 -4.31
CA ASP A 54 -5.99 19.22 -3.19
C ASP A 54 -6.83 18.01 -3.62
N ARG A 55 -7.33 18.02 -4.87
CA ARG A 55 -8.06 16.88 -5.43
C ARG A 55 -7.14 15.70 -5.70
N GLY A 56 -5.95 15.95 -6.22
CA GLY A 56 -4.91 14.95 -6.43
C GLY A 56 -4.43 14.34 -5.12
N GLU A 57 -4.19 15.17 -4.09
CA GLU A 57 -3.83 14.70 -2.75
C GLU A 57 -4.92 13.81 -2.15
N SER A 58 -6.18 14.25 -2.21
CA SER A 58 -7.33 13.46 -1.74
C SER A 58 -7.48 12.13 -2.49
N GLY A 59 -7.19 12.14 -3.80
CA GLY A 59 -7.16 10.94 -4.63
C GLY A 59 -6.09 9.94 -4.20
N ILE A 60 -4.87 10.42 -3.96
CA ILE A 60 -3.75 9.58 -3.48
C ILE A 60 -4.05 9.01 -2.09
N GLN A 61 -4.55 9.82 -1.16
CA GLN A 61 -4.95 9.36 0.17
C GLN A 61 -6.05 8.27 0.08
N SER A 62 -7.01 8.44 -0.82
CA SER A 62 -8.06 7.44 -1.07
C SER A 62 -7.48 6.14 -1.65
N ALA A 63 -6.53 6.25 -2.59
CA ALA A 63 -5.83 5.10 -3.17
C ALA A 63 -5.06 4.32 -2.10
N ILE A 64 -4.29 5.01 -1.24
CA ILE A 64 -3.61 4.41 -0.09
C ILE A 64 -4.61 3.62 0.77
N GLY A 65 -5.76 4.22 1.11
CA GLY A 65 -6.78 3.56 1.91
C GLY A 65 -7.37 2.30 1.24
N ILE A 66 -7.56 2.32 -0.08
CA ILE A 66 -8.03 1.15 -0.85
C ILE A 66 -6.98 0.03 -0.82
N ILE A 67 -5.73 0.36 -1.14
CA ILE A 67 -4.61 -0.59 -1.18
C ILE A 67 -4.40 -1.20 0.20
N ALA A 68 -4.42 -0.39 1.27
CA ALA A 68 -4.28 -0.87 2.64
C ALA A 68 -5.36 -1.89 3.02
N ARG A 69 -6.63 -1.65 2.63
CA ARG A 69 -7.73 -2.61 2.86
C ARG A 69 -7.60 -3.88 2.01
N MET A 70 -6.92 -3.83 0.86
CA MET A 70 -6.63 -5.01 0.05
C MET A 70 -5.49 -5.82 0.69
N ALA A 71 -4.39 -5.16 1.04
CA ALA A 71 -3.26 -5.78 1.75
C ALA A 71 -3.69 -6.43 3.07
N HIS A 72 -4.55 -5.76 3.85
CA HIS A 72 -5.08 -6.32 5.08
C HIS A 72 -5.89 -7.60 4.85
N ARG A 73 -6.73 -7.63 3.81
CA ARG A 73 -7.52 -8.82 3.46
C ARG A 73 -6.63 -9.98 3.04
N ASP A 74 -5.64 -9.71 2.19
CA ASP A 74 -4.66 -10.70 1.77
C ASP A 74 -3.85 -11.23 2.97
N PHE A 75 -3.41 -10.35 3.86
CA PHE A 75 -2.69 -10.71 5.09
C PHE A 75 -3.54 -11.60 6.02
N CYS A 76 -4.80 -11.25 6.25
CA CYS A 76 -5.70 -12.07 7.07
C CYS A 76 -5.98 -13.43 6.44
N SER A 77 -6.12 -13.50 5.12
CA SER A 77 -6.25 -14.78 4.39
C SER A 77 -5.01 -15.64 4.60
N LEU A 78 -3.82 -15.06 4.43
CA LEU A 78 -2.55 -15.75 4.63
C LEU A 78 -2.38 -16.25 6.07
N ALA A 79 -2.70 -15.41 7.06
CA ALA A 79 -2.64 -15.78 8.48
C ALA A 79 -3.57 -16.96 8.79
N THR A 80 -4.79 -16.94 8.26
CA THR A 80 -5.76 -18.03 8.41
C THR A 80 -5.26 -19.33 7.79
N ASP A 81 -4.73 -19.28 6.57
CA ASP A 81 -4.18 -20.45 5.87
C ASP A 81 -2.96 -21.05 6.59
N LEU A 82 -2.22 -20.22 7.35
CA LEU A 82 -1.10 -20.64 8.18
C LEU A 82 -1.51 -21.09 9.59
N GLY A 83 -2.79 -21.01 9.95
CA GLY A 83 -3.31 -21.37 11.26
C GLY A 83 -2.92 -20.38 12.37
N ILE A 84 -2.60 -19.13 12.02
CA ILE A 84 -2.30 -18.07 12.97
C ILE A 84 -3.65 -17.50 13.46
N PRO A 85 -3.92 -17.50 14.77
CA PRO A 85 -5.16 -16.95 15.32
C PRO A 85 -5.25 -15.43 15.12
N ALA A 86 -6.49 -14.94 15.02
CA ALA A 86 -6.82 -13.51 14.87
C ALA A 86 -6.54 -12.70 16.14
#